data_AF-A0A4D6Q3G8-F1
#
_entry.id   AF-A0A4D6Q3G8-F1
#
_cell.length_a   1.000
_cell.length_b   1.000
_cell.length_c   1.000
_cell.angle_alpha   90.00
_cell.angle_beta   90.00
_cell.angle_gamma   90.00
#
_symmetry.space_group_name_H-M   'P 1'
#
loop_
_entity.id
_entity.type
_entity.pdbx_description
1 polymer ?
#
loop_
_entity_poly.entity_id
_entity_poly.type
_entity_poly.pdbx_seq_one_letter_code
_entity_poly.pdbx_strand_id
1 'polypeptide(L)'
;AWVAERAGKEQKVETVSGVLRHFLVEPFVPHPQDTEYYININSVRDGDWILFTHEGGVDVGDVDEKAEKLLIPVDLAEYPSNEEIAATLLKNV
;
A
#
# COMPACT_ATOMS: atom_id res chain seq x y z
N ALA A 1 -4.50 -7.56 -27.00
CA ALA A 1 -5.95 -7.35 -27.12
C ALA A 1 -6.55 -6.60 -25.90
N TRP A 2 -6.12 -6.88 -24.66
CA TRP A 2 -6.72 -6.31 -23.43
C TRP A 2 -6.82 -4.76 -23.38
N VAL A 3 -5.74 -4.03 -23.70
CA VAL A 3 -5.73 -2.56 -23.68
C VAL A 3 -6.62 -1.99 -24.80
N ALA A 4 -6.48 -2.50 -26.03
CA ALA A 4 -7.27 -2.03 -27.17
C ALA A 4 -8.78 -2.21 -26.98
N GLU A 5 -9.19 -3.25 -26.24
CA GLU A 5 -10.60 -3.48 -25.89
C GLU A 5 -11.15 -2.48 -24.87
N ARG A 6 -10.32 -1.78 -24.10
CA ARG A 6 -10.72 -0.94 -22.95
C ARG A 6 -10.38 0.53 -23.14
N ALA A 7 -9.32 0.83 -23.89
CA ALA A 7 -8.89 2.17 -24.18
C ALA A 7 -9.99 2.95 -24.91
N GLY A 8 -10.22 4.20 -24.49
CA GLY A 8 -11.20 5.08 -25.12
C GLY A 8 -12.66 4.77 -24.79
N LYS A 9 -12.94 3.74 -23.96
CA LYS A 9 -14.29 3.43 -23.48
C LYS A 9 -14.55 4.08 -22.13
N GLU A 10 -15.81 4.46 -21.90
CA GLU A 10 -16.27 4.93 -20.60
C GLU A 10 -16.26 3.78 -19.59
N GLN A 11 -15.82 4.06 -18.37
CA GLN A 11 -15.84 3.19 -17.21
C GLN A 11 -16.47 3.96 -16.05
N LYS A 12 -17.26 3.25 -15.25
CA LYS A 12 -17.89 3.79 -14.05
C LYS A 12 -17.22 3.19 -12.83
N VAL A 13 -16.64 4.05 -11.97
CA VAL A 13 -16.10 3.69 -10.66
C VAL A 13 -16.98 4.39 -9.64
N GLU A 14 -17.75 3.60 -8.89
CA GLU A 14 -18.75 4.09 -7.93
C GLU A 14 -19.71 5.13 -8.56
N THR A 15 -19.59 6.40 -8.18
CA THR A 15 -20.43 7.49 -8.66
C THR A 15 -19.86 8.24 -9.86
N VAL A 16 -18.62 7.96 -10.26
CA VAL A 16 -17.88 8.72 -11.28
C VAL A 16 -17.74 7.93 -12.57
N SER A 17 -18.11 8.55 -13.70
CA SER A 17 -17.87 8.01 -15.04
C SER A 17 -16.73 8.77 -15.72
N GLY A 18 -15.85 8.04 -16.42
CA GLY A 18 -14.75 8.63 -17.17
C GLY A 18 -14.17 7.67 -18.20
N VAL A 19 -13.31 8.19 -19.08
CA VAL A 19 -12.71 7.39 -20.17
C VAL A 19 -11.29 6.96 -19.79
N LEU A 20 -10.98 5.66 -19.93
CA LEU A 20 -9.63 5.14 -19.73
C LEU A 20 -8.71 5.55 -20.89
N ARG A 21 -7.76 6.45 -20.61
CA ARG A 21 -6.79 6.97 -21.60
C ARG A 21 -5.34 6.60 -21.31
N HIS A 22 -5.04 6.20 -20.08
CA HIS A 22 -3.70 5.86 -19.63
C HIS A 22 -3.70 4.47 -19.00
N PHE A 23 -2.72 3.66 -19.36
CA PHE A 23 -2.54 2.30 -18.88
C PHE A 23 -1.08 2.12 -18.47
N LEU A 24 -0.86 1.40 -17.37
CA LEU A 24 0.46 0.97 -16.93
C LEU A 24 0.65 -0.50 -17.33
N VAL A 25 1.80 -0.84 -17.90
CA VAL A 25 2.14 -2.20 -18.33
C VAL A 25 3.48 -2.57 -17.71
N GLU A 26 3.48 -3.64 -16.92
CA GLU A 26 4.63 -4.14 -16.19
C GLU A 26 4.77 -5.66 -16.36
N PRO A 27 5.96 -6.24 -16.16
CA PRO A 27 6.14 -7.68 -16.19
C PRO A 27 5.30 -8.39 -15.12
N PHE A 28 4.74 -9.55 -15.48
CA PHE A 28 4.05 -10.40 -14.50
C PHE A 28 5.07 -11.04 -13.55
N VAL A 29 4.86 -10.90 -12.25
CA VAL A 29 5.70 -11.51 -11.21
C VAL A 29 4.91 -12.67 -10.59
N PRO A 30 5.22 -13.94 -10.91
CA PRO A 30 4.58 -15.07 -10.25
C PRO A 30 5.04 -15.15 -8.80
N HIS A 31 4.09 -15.13 -7.87
CA HIS A 31 4.37 -15.18 -6.45
C HIS A 31 3.21 -15.86 -5.71
N PRO A 32 3.48 -16.59 -4.63
CA PRO A 32 2.43 -17.15 -3.77
C PRO A 32 1.85 -16.08 -2.83
N GLN A 33 0.64 -16.31 -2.31
CA GLN A 33 -0.10 -15.31 -1.53
C GLN A 33 0.62 -14.90 -0.23
N ASP A 34 1.40 -15.81 0.35
CA ASP A 34 2.24 -15.58 1.53
C ASP A 34 3.47 -14.68 1.27
N THR A 35 3.65 -14.21 0.03
CA THR A 35 4.70 -13.25 -0.33
C THR A 35 4.16 -11.88 -0.72
N GLU A 36 2.86 -11.65 -0.53
CA GLU A 36 2.23 -10.34 -0.67
C GLU A 36 2.29 -9.60 0.66
N TYR A 37 2.82 -8.38 0.64
CA TYR A 37 2.94 -7.51 1.82
C TYR A 37 2.24 -6.18 1.56
N TYR A 38 1.75 -5.53 2.62
CA TYR A 38 1.19 -4.19 2.55
C TYR A 38 2.07 -3.20 3.31
N ILE A 39 2.33 -2.05 2.68
CA ILE A 39 2.95 -0.89 3.30
C ILE A 39 2.18 0.38 2.95
N ASN A 40 1.92 1.22 3.94
CA ASN A 40 1.36 2.55 3.75
C ASN A 40 2.11 3.56 4.58
N ILE A 41 2.36 4.73 3.98
CA ILE A 41 2.99 5.86 4.65
C ILE A 41 2.08 7.06 4.44
N ASN A 42 1.50 7.58 5.53
CA ASN A 42 0.59 8.72 5.47
C ASN A 42 0.96 9.78 6.52
N SER A 43 1.02 11.03 6.07
CA SER A 43 1.32 12.15 6.94
C SER A 43 0.10 12.59 7.75
N VAL A 44 0.33 12.90 9.02
CA VAL A 44 -0.62 13.54 9.95
C VAL A 44 0.05 14.77 10.57
N ARG A 45 -0.72 15.53 11.37
CA ARG A 45 -0.20 16.74 12.01
C ARG A 45 1.02 16.46 12.91
N ASP A 46 1.00 15.33 13.60
CA ASP A 46 2.01 14.99 14.61
C ASP A 46 3.21 14.24 14.03
N GLY A 47 3.18 13.85 12.75
CA GLY A 47 4.23 13.05 12.12
C GLY A 47 3.75 12.24 10.93
N ASP A 48 4.51 11.21 10.57
CA ASP A 48 4.17 10.26 9.52
C ASP A 48 3.85 8.89 10.12
N TRP A 49 2.68 8.35 9.79
CA TRP A 49 2.33 6.98 10.11
C TRP A 49 2.91 6.04 9.07
N ILE A 50 3.56 4.97 9.53
CA ILE A 50 3.97 3.83 8.73
C ILE A 50 3.13 2.64 9.20
N LEU A 51 2.36 2.07 8.28
CA LEU A 51 1.55 0.87 8.50
C LEU A 51 2.18 -0.28 7.73
N PHE A 52 2.30 -1.44 8.37
CA PHE A 52 2.78 -2.67 7.74
C PHE A 52 1.92 -3.88 8.13
N THR A 53 1.60 -4.73 7.15
CA THR A 53 1.09 -6.08 7.41
C THR A 53 1.71 -7.11 6.46
N HIS A 54 1.91 -8.32 7.00
CA HIS A 54 2.39 -9.50 6.29
C HIS A 54 1.30 -10.17 5.43
N GLU A 55 0.04 -9.83 5.66
CA GLU A 55 -1.09 -10.26 4.82
C GLU A 55 -1.38 -9.16 3.79
N GLY A 56 -0.72 -9.22 2.62
CA GLY A 56 -0.97 -8.31 1.52
C GLY A 56 -2.17 -8.68 0.65
N GLY A 57 -2.25 -8.03 -0.51
CA GLY A 57 -3.19 -8.38 -1.57
C GLY A 57 -4.50 -7.61 -1.58
N VAL A 58 -5.36 -7.96 -2.55
CA VAL A 58 -6.68 -7.34 -2.72
C VAL A 58 -7.62 -7.66 -1.55
N ASP A 59 -7.40 -8.79 -0.89
CA ASP A 59 -8.25 -9.30 0.20
C ASP A 59 -7.76 -8.89 1.61
N VAL A 60 -6.83 -7.94 1.72
CA VAL A 60 -6.27 -7.48 3.02
C VAL A 60 -7.37 -7.01 4.00
N GLY A 61 -8.45 -6.43 3.48
CA GLY A 61 -9.59 -5.97 4.27
C GLY A 61 -9.29 -4.68 5.02
N ASP A 62 -9.70 -4.62 6.30
CA ASP A 62 -9.44 -3.47 7.17
C ASP A 62 -7.99 -3.46 7.65
N VAL A 63 -7.15 -2.73 6.91
CA VAL A 63 -5.71 -2.63 7.20
C VAL A 63 -5.44 -1.80 8.45
N ASP A 64 -6.35 -0.91 8.81
CA ASP A 64 -6.17 -0.06 9.98
C ASP A 64 -6.28 -0.84 11.29
N GLU A 65 -7.05 -1.92 11.33
CA GLU A 65 -7.13 -2.82 12.49
C GLU A 65 -5.99 -3.86 12.52
N LYS A 66 -5.52 -4.32 11.36
CA LYS A 66 -4.57 -5.43 11.25
C LYS A 66 -3.10 -5.02 11.19
N ALA A 67 -2.79 -3.83 10.69
CA ALA A 67 -1.42 -3.42 10.46
C ALA A 67 -0.72 -2.98 11.75
N GLU A 68 0.54 -3.36 11.88
CA GLU A 68 1.45 -2.76 12.84
C GLU A 68 1.69 -1.30 12.43
N LYS A 69 1.62 -0.38 13.39
CA LYS A 69 1.73 1.06 13.15
C LYS A 69 2.92 1.64 13.88
N LEU A 70 3.68 2.48 13.19
CA LEU A 70 4.77 3.28 13.75
C LEU A 70 4.55 4.75 13.38
N LEU A 71 4.49 5.63 14.38
CA LEU A 71 4.46 7.07 14.16
C LEU A 71 5.89 7.62 14.20
N ILE A 72 6.30 8.29 13.12
CA ILE A 72 7.55 9.03 13.02
C ILE A 72 7.22 10.51 13.28
N PRO A 73 7.49 11.07 14.47
CA PRO A 73 7.12 12.45 14.78
C PRO A 73 7.92 13.48 13.97
N VAL A 74 7.33 14.66 13.75
CA VAL A 74 7.93 15.74 12.94
C VAL A 74 9.27 16.24 13.50
N ASP A 75 9.35 16.39 14.83
CA ASP A 75 10.50 16.97 15.53
C ASP A 75 11.34 15.88 16.23
N LEU A 76 11.81 14.89 15.47
CA LEU A 76 12.73 13.88 15.99
C LEU A 76 14.14 14.47 16.20
N ALA A 77 14.64 14.39 17.44
CA ALA A 77 16.05 14.67 17.73
C ALA A 77 16.99 13.61 17.14
N GLU A 78 16.55 12.36 17.13
CA GLU A 78 17.24 11.22 16.52
C GLU A 78 16.20 10.36 15.79
N TYR A 79 16.54 9.94 14.57
CA TYR A 79 15.68 9.08 13.76
C TYR A 79 15.81 7.63 14.23
N PRO A 80 14.71 6.85 14.33
CA PRO A 80 14.78 5.46 14.76
C PRO A 80 15.66 4.66 13.80
N SER A 81 16.48 3.78 14.36
CA SER A 81 17.32 2.88 13.61
C SER A 81 16.50 1.88 12.79
N ASN A 82 17.10 1.33 11.73
CA ASN A 82 16.47 0.29 10.93
C ASN A 82 16.07 -0.94 11.77
N GLU A 83 16.82 -1.23 12.84
CA GLU A 83 16.53 -2.33 13.77
C GLU A 83 15.25 -2.05 14.57
N GLU A 84 15.06 -0.83 15.05
CA GLU A 84 13.84 -0.42 15.78
C GLU A 84 12.60 -0.41 14.89
N ILE A 85 12.75 0.06 13.64
CA ILE A 85 11.67 0.03 12.65
C ILE A 85 11.29 -1.42 12.32
N ALA A 86 12.28 -2.28 12.07
CA ALA A 86 12.05 -3.70 11.79
C ALA A 86 11.39 -4.41 12.97
N ALA A 87 11.88 -4.20 14.20
CA ALA A 87 11.31 -4.80 15.40
C ALA A 87 9.85 -4.34 15.65
N THR A 88 9.50 -3.13 15.23
CA THR A 88 8.14 -2.60 15.41
C THR A 88 7.19 -3.09 14.33
N LEU A 89 7.60 -3.05 13.06
CA LEU A 89 6.73 -3.29 11.91
C LEU A 89 6.73 -4.74 11.42
N LEU A 90 7.83 -5.48 11.56
CA LEU A 90 7.99 -6.83 11.00
C LEU A 90 7.74 -7.95 12.02
N LYS A 91 6.97 -7.71 13.08
CA LYS A 91 6.77 -8.68 14.18
C LYS A 91 6.16 -10.01 13.74
N ASN A 92 5.36 -9.97 12.68
CA ASN A 92 4.55 -11.09 12.21
C ASN A 92 5.07 -11.67 10.88
N VAL A 93 6.31 -11.35 10.51
CA VAL A 93 7.01 -11.86 9.31
C VAL A 93 7.98 -12.96 9.70
#